data_AF-A0A848N027-F1
#
_entry.id   AF-A0A848N027-F1
#
_cell.length_a   1.000
_cell.length_b   1.000
_cell.length_c   1.000
_cell.angle_alpha   90.00
_cell.angle_beta   90.00
_cell.angle_gamma   90.00
#
_symmetry.space_group_name_H-M   'P 1'
#
loop_
_entity.id
_entity.type
_entity.pdbx_description
1 polymer ?
#
loop_
_entity_poly.entity_id
_entity_poly.type
_entity_poly.pdbx_seq_one_letter_code
_entity_poly.pdbx_strand_id
1 'polypeptide(L)'
;MILSKVSGKWQEITLDGKTERISEFRLLKRRRENEYYLAVIFENESYLIVDPHGKPVEFITAVDAYSTSIATSTMWQEASINAEGIDDELIDKLLAKWAQQAPTTYLVDCWVGLPEQRFLTYKKWRTTSGYLCGTYAAAVLLAYYQDYCMPNLIPSDIRRKDSRDAKELIQKLRKTIQPLGLPTVPIQVSTGISAFFRTQQQPIYARSTVVGSWQRATKRIREGKPVMIGILRLLGSTYGNHWVTAYAYYELASGERYYKVHDNWGNTNKVIPASWGNGTVSLP
;
A
#
# COMPACT_ATOMS: atom_id res chain seq x y z
N MET A 1 -23.10 13.11 -0.45
CA MET A 1 -24.17 12.76 0.52
C MET A 1 -23.69 11.60 1.36
N ILE A 2 -23.90 11.62 2.67
CA ILE A 2 -23.74 10.43 3.52
C ILE A 2 -24.93 9.53 3.25
N LEU A 3 -24.69 8.34 2.70
CA LEU A 3 -25.73 7.31 2.60
C LEU A 3 -25.95 6.76 4.02
N SER A 4 -26.69 7.49 4.85
CA SER A 4 -26.90 7.10 6.24
C SER A 4 -28.06 6.11 6.36
N LYS A 5 -27.73 4.92 6.90
CA LYS A 5 -28.59 3.84 7.42
C LYS A 5 -29.13 2.80 6.41
N VAL A 6 -28.56 1.59 6.50
CA VAL A 6 -29.23 0.34 6.10
C VAL A 6 -29.96 -0.23 7.32
N SER A 7 -31.26 0.01 7.40
CA SER A 7 -32.36 -0.82 7.96
C SER A 7 -32.17 -1.75 9.19
N GLY A 8 -31.17 -1.58 10.04
CA GLY A 8 -31.04 -2.31 11.31
C GLY A 8 -30.17 -3.57 11.29
N LYS A 9 -29.47 -3.88 10.19
CA LYS A 9 -28.28 -4.77 10.18
C LYS A 9 -27.36 -4.40 9.01
N TRP A 10 -26.23 -3.78 9.35
CA TRP A 10 -24.83 -4.13 9.02
C TRP A 10 -23.92 -2.99 9.55
N GLN A 11 -23.52 -3.10 10.82
CA GLN A 11 -22.49 -2.23 11.42
C GLN A 11 -21.09 -2.80 11.25
N GLU A 12 -20.97 -4.09 10.98
CA GLU A 12 -19.71 -4.81 10.95
C GLU A 12 -19.66 -5.77 9.75
N ILE A 13 -18.48 -5.96 9.19
CA ILE A 13 -18.18 -6.93 8.14
C ILE A 13 -16.86 -7.62 8.43
N THR A 14 -16.75 -8.90 8.11
CA THR A 14 -15.47 -9.62 8.17
C THR A 14 -14.81 -9.65 6.80
N LEU A 15 -13.67 -8.98 6.68
CA LEU A 15 -12.81 -8.99 5.48
C LEU A 15 -11.54 -9.80 5.79
N ASP A 16 -11.29 -10.88 5.05
CA ASP A 16 -10.11 -11.74 5.23
C ASP A 16 -9.86 -12.15 6.71
N GLY A 17 -10.92 -12.39 7.48
CA GLY A 17 -10.85 -12.79 8.88
C GLY A 17 -10.68 -11.65 9.90
N LYS A 18 -10.73 -10.39 9.48
CA LYS A 18 -10.77 -9.22 10.36
C LYS A 18 -12.14 -8.54 10.30
N THR A 19 -12.74 -8.31 11.46
CA THR A 19 -13.98 -7.53 11.56
C THR A 19 -13.68 -6.04 11.47
N GLU A 20 -14.31 -5.37 10.51
CA GLU A 20 -14.27 -3.93 10.31
C GLU A 20 -15.67 -3.35 10.55
N ARG A 21 -15.73 -2.16 11.15
CA ARG A 21 -16.99 -1.47 11.43
C ARG A 21 -17.24 -0.42 10.37
N ILE A 22 -18.40 -0.48 9.71
CA ILE A 22 -18.78 0.43 8.65
C ILE A 22 -19.22 1.75 9.28
N SER A 23 -18.58 2.84 8.88
CA SER A 23 -18.97 4.20 9.25
C SER A 23 -20.04 4.73 8.30
N GLU A 24 -19.79 4.61 6.99
CA GLU A 24 -20.65 5.20 5.98
C GLU A 24 -20.40 4.62 4.58
N PHE A 25 -21.30 4.94 3.66
CA PHE A 25 -21.10 4.68 2.23
C PHE A 25 -21.03 5.99 1.44
N ARG A 26 -20.27 5.93 0.34
CA ARG A 26 -20.15 7.00 -0.66
C ARG A 26 -20.25 6.42 -2.06
N LEU A 27 -20.81 7.20 -2.96
CA LEU A 27 -20.83 6.86 -4.38
C LEU A 27 -19.58 7.44 -5.04
N LEU A 28 -18.85 6.59 -5.74
CA LEU A 28 -17.69 6.95 -6.53
C LEU A 28 -18.00 6.76 -8.01
N LYS A 29 -17.39 7.60 -8.83
CA LYS A 29 -17.28 7.40 -10.27
C LYS A 29 -15.82 7.15 -10.61
N ARG A 30 -15.57 6.23 -11.54
CA ARG A 30 -14.25 6.07 -12.12
C ARG A 30 -14.08 7.11 -13.23
N ARG A 31 -13.03 7.93 -13.17
CA ARG A 31 -12.89 9.16 -13.99
C ARG A 31 -12.95 8.99 -15.51
N ARG A 32 -12.90 7.76 -16.04
CA ARG A 32 -12.94 7.45 -17.49
C ARG A 32 -14.09 6.52 -17.88
N GLU A 33 -14.97 6.22 -16.94
CA GLU A 33 -16.09 5.30 -17.14
C GLU A 33 -17.37 5.97 -16.65
N ASN A 34 -18.51 5.54 -17.19
CA ASN A 34 -19.83 6.02 -16.77
C ASN A 34 -20.49 5.09 -15.74
N GLU A 35 -19.69 4.31 -15.03
CA GLU A 35 -20.16 3.40 -13.99
C GLU A 35 -19.93 3.96 -12.59
N TYR A 36 -20.85 3.62 -11.70
CA TYR A 36 -20.85 4.04 -10.31
C TYR A 36 -20.44 2.89 -9.39
N TYR A 37 -19.53 3.20 -8.49
CA TYR A 37 -18.95 2.29 -7.53
C TYR A 37 -19.39 2.69 -6.12
N LEU A 38 -19.46 1.71 -5.24
CA LEU A 38 -19.76 1.94 -3.83
C LEU A 38 -18.45 1.94 -3.04
N ALA A 39 -18.13 3.06 -2.39
CA ALA A 39 -17.13 3.08 -1.34
C ALA A 39 -17.80 2.74 0.00
N VAL A 40 -17.33 1.66 0.62
CA VAL A 40 -17.64 1.27 2.00
C VAL A 40 -16.53 1.80 2.89
N ILE A 41 -16.83 2.78 3.72
CA ILE A 41 -15.86 3.48 4.55
C ILE A 41 -15.98 2.95 5.98
N PHE A 42 -14.85 2.57 6.57
CA PHE A 42 -14.81 2.03 7.93
C PHE A 42 -14.54 3.14 8.96
N GLU A 43 -14.80 2.85 10.24
CA GLU A 43 -14.63 3.84 11.35
C GLU A 43 -13.21 4.41 11.45
N ASN A 44 -12.20 3.70 10.96
CA ASN A 44 -10.80 4.14 10.92
C ASN A 44 -10.41 4.81 9.59
N GLU A 45 -11.38 5.17 8.75
CA GLU A 45 -11.23 5.71 7.38
C GLU A 45 -10.39 4.85 6.41
N SER A 46 -10.12 3.58 6.74
CA SER A 46 -9.82 2.58 5.72
C SER A 46 -11.09 2.33 4.90
N TYR A 47 -10.98 1.82 3.67
CA TYR A 47 -12.14 1.72 2.80
C TYR A 47 -12.03 0.64 1.75
N LEU A 48 -13.18 0.08 1.40
CA LEU A 48 -13.37 -0.89 0.32
C LEU A 48 -14.14 -0.23 -0.82
N ILE A 49 -13.68 -0.41 -2.05
CA ILE A 49 -14.41 -0.03 -3.25
C ILE A 49 -15.00 -1.29 -3.87
N VAL A 50 -16.29 -1.20 -4.17
CA VAL A 50 -17.12 -2.27 -4.69
C VAL A 50 -17.69 -1.82 -6.04
N ASP A 51 -17.65 -2.73 -7.02
CA ASP A 51 -18.16 -2.49 -8.37
C ASP A 51 -19.69 -2.53 -8.44
N PRO A 52 -20.30 -2.17 -9.58
CA PRO A 52 -21.76 -2.22 -9.76
C PRO A 52 -22.40 -3.59 -9.56
N HIS A 53 -21.60 -4.67 -9.56
CA HIS A 53 -22.05 -6.04 -9.38
C HIS A 53 -21.94 -6.52 -7.92
N GLY A 54 -21.44 -5.68 -7.02
CA GLY A 54 -21.24 -6.01 -5.62
C GLY A 54 -19.89 -6.68 -5.33
N LYS A 55 -18.98 -6.75 -6.31
CA LYS A 55 -17.66 -7.36 -6.14
C LYS A 55 -16.64 -6.32 -5.65
N PRO A 56 -15.82 -6.63 -4.63
CA PRO A 56 -14.73 -5.76 -4.25
C PRO A 56 -13.65 -5.67 -5.34
N VAL A 57 -13.14 -4.46 -5.57
CA VAL A 57 -12.09 -4.21 -6.57
C VAL A 57 -10.83 -3.58 -5.96
N GLU A 58 -10.97 -2.84 -4.86
CA GLU A 58 -9.86 -2.23 -4.15
C GLU A 58 -10.16 -2.12 -2.66
N PHE A 59 -9.29 -2.63 -1.81
CA PHE A 59 -9.31 -2.43 -0.36
C PHE A 59 -8.08 -1.65 0.08
N ILE A 60 -8.30 -0.44 0.57
CA ILE A 60 -7.26 0.39 1.15
C ILE A 60 -7.24 0.19 2.66
N THR A 61 -6.12 -0.35 3.16
CA THR A 61 -5.94 -0.80 4.54
C THR A 61 -5.39 0.29 5.47
N ALA A 62 -4.93 1.40 4.90
CA ALA A 62 -4.38 2.51 5.65
C ALA A 62 -5.48 3.23 6.45
N VAL A 63 -5.18 3.51 7.71
CA VAL A 63 -6.02 4.35 8.60
C VAL A 63 -5.93 5.81 8.17
N ASP A 64 -7.00 6.58 8.42
CA ASP A 64 -7.13 8.01 8.12
C ASP A 64 -6.83 8.32 6.64
N ALA A 65 -7.29 7.42 5.75
CA ALA A 65 -6.89 7.41 4.35
C ALA A 65 -7.96 7.90 3.40
N TYR A 66 -9.25 7.62 3.63
CA TYR A 66 -10.31 7.85 2.64
C TYR A 66 -10.32 9.26 2.07
N SER A 67 -10.52 10.25 2.94
CA SER A 67 -10.68 11.66 2.56
C SER A 67 -9.50 12.17 1.71
N THR A 68 -8.27 11.88 2.13
CA THR A 68 -7.06 12.31 1.42
C THR A 68 -6.80 11.52 0.14
N SER A 69 -7.11 10.22 0.14
CA SER A 69 -6.86 9.34 -1.00
C SER A 69 -7.81 9.62 -2.15
N ILE A 70 -9.11 9.78 -1.87
CA ILE A 70 -10.10 10.07 -2.90
C ILE A 70 -9.90 11.47 -3.49
N ALA A 71 -9.61 12.47 -2.65
CA ALA A 71 -9.34 13.84 -3.11
C ALA A 71 -8.14 13.92 -4.08
N THR A 72 -7.13 13.07 -3.89
CA THR A 72 -5.92 13.03 -4.73
C THR A 72 -5.94 11.92 -5.78
N SER A 73 -7.03 11.13 -5.85
CA SER A 73 -7.10 9.97 -6.74
C SER A 73 -7.18 10.38 -8.20
N THR A 74 -6.35 9.73 -9.01
CA THR A 74 -6.40 9.81 -10.47
C THR A 74 -7.41 8.82 -11.07
N MET A 75 -7.93 7.89 -10.26
CA MET A 75 -8.87 6.85 -10.69
C MET A 75 -10.30 7.17 -10.26
N TRP A 76 -10.46 7.58 -9.01
CA TRP A 76 -11.74 7.76 -8.35
C TRP A 76 -12.08 9.24 -8.20
N GLN A 77 -13.38 9.52 -8.20
CA GLN A 77 -13.95 10.82 -7.88
C GLN A 77 -15.28 10.57 -7.15
N GLU A 78 -15.57 11.32 -6.09
CA GLU A 78 -16.90 11.27 -5.48
C GLU A 78 -17.95 11.81 -6.45
N ALA A 79 -19.04 11.07 -6.60
CA ALA A 79 -20.16 11.46 -7.45
C ALA A 79 -21.02 12.53 -6.76
N SER A 80 -21.44 13.54 -7.52
CA SER A 80 -22.36 14.57 -7.05
C SER A 80 -23.77 14.22 -7.47
N ILE A 81 -24.53 13.60 -6.56
CA ILE A 81 -25.89 13.07 -6.80
C ILE A 81 -26.79 14.08 -7.51
N ASN A 82 -26.88 15.30 -6.97
CA ASN A 82 -27.76 16.35 -7.50
C ASN A 82 -27.30 16.91 -8.85
N ALA A 83 -26.00 16.92 -9.13
CA ALA A 83 -25.47 17.44 -10.39
C ALA A 83 -25.48 16.40 -11.51
N GLU A 84 -25.50 15.11 -11.15
CA GLU A 84 -25.39 13.99 -12.08
C GLU A 84 -26.72 13.26 -12.32
N GLY A 85 -27.81 13.71 -11.67
CA GLY A 85 -29.13 13.08 -11.83
C GLY A 85 -29.19 11.65 -11.31
N ILE A 86 -28.40 11.34 -10.29
CA ILE A 86 -28.41 10.03 -9.62
C ILE A 86 -29.67 9.94 -8.76
N ASP A 87 -30.42 8.85 -8.93
CA ASP A 87 -31.63 8.56 -8.15
C ASP A 87 -31.37 7.57 -7.01
N ASP A 88 -32.35 7.49 -6.11
CA ASP A 88 -32.32 6.57 -4.96
C ASP A 88 -32.36 5.09 -5.42
N GLU A 89 -32.97 4.79 -6.58
CA GLU A 89 -33.06 3.43 -7.12
C GLU A 89 -31.68 2.85 -7.45
N LEU A 90 -30.80 3.63 -8.08
CA LEU A 90 -29.42 3.21 -8.35
C LEU A 90 -28.66 2.92 -7.05
N ILE A 91 -28.82 3.79 -6.05
CA ILE A 91 -28.14 3.66 -4.75
C ILE A 91 -28.60 2.38 -4.06
N ASP A 92 -29.91 2.15 -3.98
CA ASP A 92 -30.51 0.96 -3.37
C ASP A 92 -30.06 -0.31 -4.08
N LYS A 93 -29.97 -0.29 -5.40
CA LYS A 93 -29.47 -1.41 -6.19
C LYS A 93 -28.03 -1.77 -5.86
N LEU A 94 -27.14 -0.78 -5.76
CA LEU A 94 -25.74 -1.01 -5.40
C LEU A 94 -25.59 -1.55 -3.98
N LEU A 95 -26.33 -0.99 -3.02
CA LEU A 95 -26.35 -1.46 -1.64
C LEU A 95 -26.88 -2.89 -1.54
N ALA A 96 -27.94 -3.23 -2.29
CA ALA A 96 -28.48 -4.58 -2.33
C ALA A 96 -27.49 -5.59 -2.92
N LYS A 97 -26.76 -5.21 -3.99
CA LYS A 97 -25.71 -6.06 -4.59
C LYS A 97 -24.57 -6.32 -3.62
N TRP A 98 -24.11 -5.27 -2.95
CA TRP A 98 -23.09 -5.39 -1.90
C TRP A 98 -23.54 -6.30 -0.77
N ALA A 99 -24.75 -6.11 -0.24
CA ALA A 99 -25.27 -6.89 0.88
C ALA A 99 -25.36 -8.40 0.60
N GLN A 100 -25.53 -8.80 -0.67
CA GLN A 100 -25.52 -10.20 -1.09
C GLN A 100 -24.12 -10.84 -1.04
N GLN A 101 -23.05 -10.04 -1.19
CA GLN A 101 -21.65 -10.50 -1.31
C GLN A 101 -20.82 -10.28 -0.02
N ALA A 102 -21.25 -9.34 0.82
CA ALA A 102 -20.56 -8.91 2.04
C ALA A 102 -20.27 -10.01 3.09
N PRO A 103 -21.14 -11.02 3.34
CA PRO A 103 -20.98 -11.91 4.50
C PRO A 103 -19.73 -12.82 4.48
N THR A 104 -19.06 -13.00 3.34
CA THR A 104 -17.95 -13.96 3.18
C THR A 104 -16.83 -13.45 2.26
N THR A 105 -16.64 -12.14 2.17
CA THR A 105 -15.72 -11.55 1.20
C THR A 105 -14.25 -11.90 1.47
N TYR A 106 -13.77 -12.92 0.78
CA TYR A 106 -12.34 -13.16 0.58
C TYR A 106 -11.85 -12.22 -0.53
N LEU A 107 -10.79 -11.47 -0.28
CA LEU A 107 -10.32 -10.43 -1.21
C LEU A 107 -9.47 -11.01 -2.36
N VAL A 108 -10.03 -11.97 -3.09
CA VAL A 108 -9.54 -12.39 -4.42
C VAL A 108 -10.07 -11.45 -5.49
N ASP A 109 -9.32 -11.35 -6.57
CA ASP A 109 -9.55 -10.43 -7.68
C ASP A 109 -9.69 -8.96 -7.24
N CYS A 110 -9.10 -8.61 -6.09
CA CYS A 110 -9.19 -7.30 -5.45
C CYS A 110 -7.79 -6.79 -5.11
N TRP A 111 -7.51 -5.51 -5.39
CA TRP A 111 -6.27 -4.87 -4.95
C TRP A 111 -6.35 -4.56 -3.46
N VAL A 112 -5.47 -5.17 -2.65
CA VAL A 112 -5.39 -4.87 -1.22
C VAL A 112 -4.11 -4.12 -0.93
N GLY A 113 -4.20 -2.90 -0.39
CA GLY A 113 -3.02 -2.05 -0.32
C GLY A 113 -3.13 -0.74 0.42
N LEU A 114 -2.09 0.05 0.24
CA LEU A 114 -1.96 1.42 0.71
C LEU A 114 -2.30 2.38 -0.44
N PRO A 115 -2.70 3.64 -0.14
CA PRO A 115 -3.00 4.59 -1.20
C PRO A 115 -1.80 4.84 -2.10
N GLU A 116 -1.95 4.56 -3.39
CA GLU A 116 -0.89 4.69 -4.40
C GLU A 116 -0.32 6.12 -4.46
N GLN A 117 -1.18 7.12 -4.24
CA GLN A 117 -0.81 8.54 -4.26
C GLN A 117 0.25 8.89 -3.20
N ARG A 118 0.26 8.19 -2.06
CA ARG A 118 1.26 8.40 -1.00
C ARG A 118 2.69 8.10 -1.48
N PHE A 119 2.86 7.26 -2.50
CA PHE A 119 4.17 6.91 -3.05
C PHE A 119 4.68 7.90 -4.12
N LEU A 120 3.82 8.81 -4.62
CA LEU A 120 4.21 9.84 -5.58
C LEU A 120 5.23 10.83 -5.00
N THR A 121 5.19 11.08 -3.69
CA THR A 121 6.18 11.88 -2.96
C THR A 121 7.60 11.36 -3.20
N TYR A 122 7.76 10.04 -3.33
CA TYR A 122 9.06 9.37 -3.49
C TYR A 122 9.42 9.08 -4.95
N LYS A 123 8.63 9.52 -5.93
CA LYS A 123 8.79 9.18 -7.36
C LYS A 123 10.20 9.45 -7.92
N LYS A 124 10.85 10.52 -7.44
CA LYS A 124 12.17 10.93 -7.90
C LYS A 124 13.33 10.21 -7.20
N TRP A 125 13.05 9.38 -6.18
CA TRP A 125 14.06 8.67 -5.39
C TRP A 125 14.49 7.43 -6.16
N ARG A 126 15.38 7.67 -7.13
CA ARG A 126 15.79 6.68 -8.13
C ARG A 126 17.23 6.26 -7.89
N THR A 127 17.50 4.98 -8.01
CA THR A 127 18.85 4.44 -8.03
C THR A 127 19.52 4.88 -9.32
N THR A 128 20.41 5.88 -9.25
CA THR A 128 21.04 6.47 -10.44
C THR A 128 22.25 5.69 -10.96
N SER A 129 22.83 4.80 -10.15
CA SER A 129 23.98 3.97 -10.54
C SER A 129 24.26 2.87 -9.50
N GLY A 130 24.83 1.75 -9.95
CA GLY A 130 25.38 0.71 -9.08
C GLY A 130 24.33 -0.16 -8.36
N TYR A 131 24.75 -0.83 -7.29
CA TYR A 131 23.95 -1.83 -6.59
C TYR A 131 23.09 -1.27 -5.45
N LEU A 132 22.83 0.05 -5.42
CA LEU A 132 22.24 0.75 -4.26
C LEU A 132 20.72 0.57 -4.08
N CYS A 133 20.08 -0.33 -4.82
CA CYS A 133 18.63 -0.52 -4.75
C CYS A 133 18.12 -0.85 -3.34
N GLY A 134 18.91 -1.57 -2.52
CA GLY A 134 18.56 -1.84 -1.13
C GLY A 134 18.48 -0.56 -0.28
N THR A 135 19.41 0.38 -0.49
CA THR A 135 19.42 1.69 0.17
C THR A 135 18.22 2.55 -0.23
N TYR A 136 17.90 2.62 -1.53
CA TYR A 136 16.78 3.42 -2.03
C TYR A 136 15.43 2.85 -1.59
N ALA A 137 15.25 1.53 -1.69
CA ALA A 137 14.06 0.84 -1.19
C ALA A 137 13.87 1.10 0.32
N ALA A 138 14.96 1.04 1.11
CA ALA A 138 14.93 1.38 2.53
C ALA A 138 14.54 2.84 2.78
N ALA A 139 15.04 3.79 1.98
CA ALA A 139 14.65 5.19 2.09
C ALA A 139 13.15 5.38 1.87
N VAL A 140 12.58 4.75 0.83
CA VAL A 140 11.12 4.79 0.55
C VAL A 140 10.33 4.17 1.71
N LEU A 141 10.75 3.01 2.21
CA LEU A 141 10.12 2.34 3.36
C LEU A 141 10.10 3.28 4.58
N LEU A 142 11.25 3.83 4.95
CA LEU A 142 11.41 4.68 6.13
C LEU A 142 10.65 6.00 6.00
N ALA A 143 10.65 6.61 4.82
CA ALA A 143 9.89 7.83 4.59
C ALA A 143 8.38 7.59 4.67
N TYR A 144 7.86 6.48 4.12
CA TYR A 144 6.45 6.14 4.28
C TYR A 144 6.07 6.00 5.75
N TYR A 145 6.90 5.29 6.53
CA TYR A 145 6.64 5.17 7.96
C TYR A 145 6.70 6.53 8.66
N GLN A 146 7.66 7.39 8.34
CA GLN A 146 7.70 8.74 8.91
C GLN A 146 6.42 9.53 8.57
N ASP A 147 6.00 9.49 7.31
CA ASP A 147 4.92 10.35 6.82
C ASP A 147 3.54 9.90 7.32
N TYR A 148 3.34 8.60 7.55
CA TYR A 148 2.00 8.04 7.79
C TYR A 148 1.86 7.12 9.01
N CYS A 149 2.94 6.71 9.67
CA CYS A 149 2.87 5.76 10.78
C CYS A 149 3.53 6.29 12.06
N MET A 150 4.66 6.97 11.93
CA MET A 150 5.56 7.36 13.02
C MET A 150 6.25 8.68 12.68
N PRO A 151 5.60 9.85 12.86
CA PRO A 151 6.13 11.17 12.46
C PRO A 151 7.55 11.48 12.94
N ASN A 152 7.93 10.96 14.11
CA ASN A 152 9.24 11.19 14.73
C ASN A 152 10.26 10.08 14.45
N LEU A 153 10.00 9.19 13.49
CA LEU A 153 10.86 8.05 13.17
C LEU A 153 12.29 8.46 12.77
N ILE A 154 12.39 9.55 12.01
CA ILE A 154 13.63 10.07 11.46
C ILE A 154 13.81 11.49 11.99
N PRO A 155 14.97 11.81 12.59
CA PRO A 155 15.30 13.17 12.97
C PRO A 155 15.13 14.17 11.82
N SER A 156 14.60 15.36 12.10
CA SER A 156 14.20 16.35 11.09
C SER A 156 15.38 16.96 10.32
N ASP A 157 16.58 16.92 10.90
CA ASP A 157 17.85 17.29 10.26
C ASP A 157 18.28 16.28 9.18
N ILE A 158 17.86 15.01 9.31
CA ILE A 158 18.08 13.96 8.31
C ILE A 158 16.99 13.99 7.25
N ARG A 159 15.73 14.09 7.71
CA ARG A 159 14.56 14.16 6.83
C ARG A 159 13.37 14.75 7.59
N ARG A 160 12.77 15.79 7.04
CA ARG A 160 11.47 16.30 7.48
C ARG A 160 10.33 15.44 6.92
N LYS A 161 9.28 15.23 7.73
CA LYS A 161 8.01 14.61 7.31
C LYS A 161 7.49 15.26 6.01
N ASP A 162 6.95 14.46 5.11
CA ASP A 162 6.38 14.82 3.80
C ASP A 162 7.37 15.45 2.81
N SER A 163 8.66 15.52 3.15
CA SER A 163 9.67 16.10 2.27
C SER A 163 9.85 15.26 1.00
N ARG A 164 10.18 15.91 -0.11
CA ARG A 164 10.63 15.22 -1.34
C ARG A 164 12.15 15.08 -1.41
N ASP A 165 12.87 15.68 -0.48
CA ASP A 165 14.31 15.53 -0.34
C ASP A 165 14.64 14.31 0.52
N ALA A 166 15.44 13.41 -0.04
CA ALA A 166 15.96 12.21 0.61
C ALA A 166 17.48 12.14 0.60
N LYS A 167 18.19 13.19 0.17
CA LYS A 167 19.64 13.15 -0.03
C LYS A 167 20.38 12.72 1.22
N GLU A 168 20.11 13.36 2.35
CA GLU A 168 20.78 13.06 3.62
C GLU A 168 20.38 11.66 4.14
N LEU A 169 19.09 11.32 4.08
CA LEU A 169 18.61 9.98 4.45
C LEU A 169 19.29 8.87 3.64
N ILE A 170 19.35 8.99 2.32
CA ILE A 170 20.00 8.01 1.43
C ILE A 170 21.49 7.92 1.73
N GLN A 171 22.17 9.05 1.97
CA GLN A 171 23.59 9.06 2.33
C GLN A 171 23.85 8.34 3.66
N LYS A 172 23.04 8.57 4.68
CA LYS A 172 23.17 7.89 5.98
C LYS A 172 22.84 6.40 5.89
N LEU A 173 21.76 6.03 5.19
CA LEU A 173 21.40 4.63 4.97
C LEU A 173 22.46 3.89 4.14
N ARG A 174 23.06 4.53 3.14
CA ARG A 174 24.15 3.93 2.37
C ARG A 174 25.31 3.54 3.27
N LYS A 175 25.69 4.40 4.24
CA LYS A 175 26.80 4.11 5.16
C LYS A 175 26.55 2.87 6.02
N THR A 176 25.31 2.57 6.38
CA THR A 176 24.98 1.44 7.26
C THR A 176 24.54 0.18 6.51
N ILE A 177 23.92 0.32 5.34
CA ILE A 177 23.42 -0.81 4.52
C ILE A 177 24.47 -1.24 3.48
N GLN A 178 25.07 -0.29 2.77
CA GLN A 178 25.91 -0.54 1.59
C GLN A 178 27.15 0.37 1.54
N PRO A 179 28.04 0.33 2.57
CA PRO A 179 29.20 1.22 2.62
C PRO A 179 30.12 1.06 1.40
N LEU A 180 30.29 -0.18 0.94
CA LEU A 180 31.10 -0.53 -0.24
C LEU A 180 30.31 -0.49 -1.56
N GLY A 181 29.02 -0.19 -1.53
CA GLY A 181 28.17 -0.15 -2.73
C GLY A 181 27.95 -1.50 -3.42
N LEU A 182 28.14 -2.61 -2.70
CA LEU A 182 27.94 -3.98 -3.21
C LEU A 182 26.47 -4.42 -3.10
N PRO A 183 26.02 -5.43 -3.88
CA PRO A 183 24.68 -6.01 -3.76
C PRO A 183 24.36 -6.47 -2.33
N THR A 184 23.07 -6.44 -1.96
CA THR A 184 22.62 -6.80 -0.62
C THR A 184 21.59 -7.91 -0.59
N VAL A 185 21.69 -8.76 0.43
CA VAL A 185 20.68 -9.77 0.80
C VAL A 185 19.80 -9.26 1.97
N PRO A 186 18.65 -9.91 2.27
CA PRO A 186 17.70 -9.40 3.26
C PRO A 186 18.30 -9.09 4.64
N ILE A 187 19.20 -9.95 5.13
CA ILE A 187 19.85 -9.76 6.45
C ILE A 187 20.70 -8.50 6.46
N GLN A 188 21.50 -8.24 5.41
CA GLN A 188 22.34 -7.05 5.33
C GLN A 188 21.49 -5.78 5.35
N VAL A 189 20.37 -5.78 4.62
CA VAL A 189 19.45 -4.65 4.61
C VAL A 189 18.81 -4.44 5.98
N SER A 190 18.26 -5.48 6.60
CA SER A 190 17.63 -5.35 7.94
C SER A 190 18.62 -4.91 9.01
N THR A 191 19.84 -5.45 9.00
CA THR A 191 20.89 -5.08 9.95
C THR A 191 21.35 -3.65 9.72
N GLY A 192 21.51 -3.21 8.46
CA GLY A 192 21.89 -1.85 8.12
C GLY A 192 20.83 -0.80 8.49
N ILE A 193 19.54 -1.11 8.31
CA ILE A 193 18.45 -0.25 8.80
C ILE A 193 18.45 -0.18 10.33
N SER A 194 18.62 -1.31 11.01
CA SER A 194 18.69 -1.35 12.48
C SER A 194 19.90 -0.59 13.02
N ALA A 195 21.05 -0.67 12.33
CA ALA A 195 22.23 0.12 12.65
C ALA A 195 21.99 1.61 12.45
N PHE A 196 21.28 2.01 11.38
CA PHE A 196 20.86 3.40 11.19
C PHE A 196 20.02 3.87 12.38
N PHE A 197 18.99 3.15 12.80
CA PHE A 197 18.19 3.55 13.97
C PHE A 197 19.00 3.63 15.26
N ARG A 198 19.95 2.72 15.47
CA ARG A 198 20.86 2.77 16.62
C ARG A 198 21.72 4.05 16.63
N THR A 199 22.22 4.49 15.48
CA THR A 199 22.95 5.77 15.38
C THR A 199 22.07 6.98 15.70
N GLN A 200 20.75 6.84 15.59
CA GLN A 200 19.75 7.84 15.95
C GLN A 200 19.14 7.61 17.35
N GLN A 201 19.69 6.68 18.14
CA GLN A 201 19.22 6.30 19.47
C GLN A 201 17.74 5.86 19.49
N GLN A 202 17.24 5.31 18.38
CA GLN A 202 15.89 4.78 18.26
C GLN A 202 15.89 3.26 18.52
N PRO A 203 15.03 2.73 19.42
CA PRO A 203 14.97 1.30 19.74
C PRO A 203 14.17 0.50 18.69
N ILE A 204 14.46 0.72 17.40
CA ILE A 204 13.73 0.14 16.27
C ILE A 204 14.61 -0.84 15.53
N TYR A 205 14.10 -2.05 15.32
CA TYR A 205 14.81 -3.15 14.67
C TYR A 205 14.04 -3.62 13.44
N ALA A 206 14.65 -3.47 12.28
CA ALA A 206 14.10 -4.02 11.05
C ALA A 206 14.20 -5.54 11.06
N ARG A 207 13.18 -6.20 10.54
CA ARG A 207 13.07 -7.66 10.46
C ARG A 207 13.19 -8.10 9.01
N SER A 208 13.93 -9.17 8.78
CA SER A 208 14.03 -9.80 7.47
C SER A 208 13.34 -11.17 7.46
N THR A 209 12.82 -11.53 6.28
CA THR A 209 12.45 -12.90 5.93
C THR A 209 13.36 -13.31 4.77
N VAL A 210 14.05 -14.44 4.92
CA VAL A 210 15.11 -14.86 3.98
C VAL A 210 14.62 -15.79 2.88
N VAL A 211 13.44 -16.40 3.05
CA VAL A 211 12.80 -17.28 2.06
C VAL A 211 11.32 -16.94 1.98
N GLY A 212 10.85 -16.72 0.74
CA GLY A 212 9.48 -16.34 0.46
C GLY A 212 9.19 -14.88 0.80
N SER A 213 8.27 -14.29 0.03
CA SER A 213 7.85 -12.90 0.21
C SER A 213 6.35 -12.76 0.52
N TRP A 214 5.52 -13.65 -0.04
CA TRP A 214 4.06 -13.53 0.01
C TRP A 214 3.48 -13.32 1.40
N GLN A 215 3.65 -14.29 2.30
CA GLN A 215 2.99 -14.29 3.61
C GLN A 215 3.40 -13.09 4.46
N ARG A 216 4.69 -12.72 4.43
CA ARG A 216 5.17 -11.55 5.17
C ARG A 216 4.66 -10.26 4.53
N ALA A 217 4.70 -10.15 3.20
CA ALA A 217 4.28 -8.94 2.51
C ALA A 217 2.79 -8.65 2.70
N THR A 218 1.92 -9.64 2.45
CA THR A 218 0.47 -9.47 2.60
C THR A 218 0.08 -9.15 4.03
N LYS A 219 0.70 -9.82 5.03
CA LYS A 219 0.50 -9.48 6.44
C LYS A 219 0.79 -8.00 6.72
N ARG A 220 1.94 -7.48 6.28
CA ARG A 220 2.34 -6.10 6.57
C ARG A 220 1.48 -5.08 5.84
N ILE A 221 1.14 -5.36 4.59
CA ILE A 221 0.25 -4.50 3.80
C ILE A 221 -1.16 -4.45 4.42
N ARG A 222 -1.68 -5.58 4.92
CA ARG A 222 -2.94 -5.61 5.70
C ARG A 222 -2.88 -4.80 6.99
N GLU A 223 -1.70 -4.71 7.61
CA GLU A 223 -1.47 -3.87 8.79
C GLU A 223 -1.26 -2.38 8.44
N GLY A 224 -1.49 -1.95 7.19
CA GLY A 224 -1.32 -0.56 6.76
C GLY A 224 0.14 -0.16 6.50
N LYS A 225 1.05 -1.13 6.34
CA LYS A 225 2.50 -0.91 6.31
C LYS A 225 3.16 -1.47 5.04
N PRO A 226 3.99 -0.69 4.32
CA PRO A 226 4.71 -1.20 3.16
C PRO A 226 5.85 -2.13 3.58
N VAL A 227 6.37 -2.86 2.61
CA VAL A 227 7.38 -3.91 2.82
C VAL A 227 8.38 -3.88 1.69
N MET A 228 9.66 -4.01 2.00
CA MET A 228 10.68 -4.20 0.98
C MET A 228 10.68 -5.65 0.53
N ILE A 229 10.80 -5.88 -0.77
CA ILE A 229 10.88 -7.21 -1.37
C ILE A 229 12.17 -7.32 -2.17
N GLY A 230 12.95 -8.36 -1.89
CA GLY A 230 14.08 -8.75 -2.73
C GLY A 230 13.57 -9.63 -3.86
N ILE A 231 13.68 -9.15 -5.10
CA ILE A 231 13.29 -9.89 -6.31
C ILE A 231 14.52 -10.45 -7.02
N LEU A 232 14.40 -11.65 -7.58
CA LEU A 232 15.53 -12.38 -8.15
C LEU A 232 15.37 -12.65 -9.64
N ARG A 233 16.47 -12.53 -10.40
CA ARG A 233 16.52 -12.93 -11.81
C ARG A 233 16.14 -14.39 -12.00
N LEU A 234 16.65 -15.26 -11.11
CA LEU A 234 16.39 -16.70 -11.13
C LEU A 234 14.90 -17.04 -11.00
N LEU A 235 14.12 -16.16 -10.34
CA LEU A 235 12.68 -16.31 -10.17
C LEU A 235 11.87 -15.57 -11.25
N GLY A 236 12.52 -15.10 -12.32
CA GLY A 236 11.87 -14.48 -13.48
C GLY A 236 11.86 -12.95 -13.48
N SER A 237 12.52 -12.29 -12.52
CA SER A 237 12.59 -10.82 -12.47
C SER A 237 13.28 -10.23 -13.70
N THR A 238 12.57 -9.39 -14.44
CA THR A 238 13.12 -8.61 -15.55
C THR A 238 14.02 -7.46 -15.08
N TYR A 239 13.99 -7.14 -13.79
CA TYR A 239 14.88 -6.17 -13.13
C TYR A 239 16.24 -6.79 -12.75
N GLY A 240 16.41 -8.11 -12.96
CA GLY A 240 17.52 -8.85 -12.38
C GLY A 240 17.32 -9.03 -10.87
N ASN A 241 18.44 -9.10 -10.12
CA ASN A 241 18.40 -9.09 -8.66
C ASN A 241 18.23 -7.65 -8.17
N HIS A 242 17.13 -7.36 -7.46
CA HIS A 242 16.74 -5.99 -7.16
C HIS A 242 15.94 -5.87 -5.87
N TRP A 243 15.85 -4.66 -5.33
CA TRP A 243 15.02 -4.32 -4.17
C TRP A 243 13.94 -3.33 -4.56
N VAL A 244 12.70 -3.65 -4.21
CA VAL A 244 11.51 -2.81 -4.44
C VAL A 244 10.74 -2.63 -3.14
N THR A 245 9.91 -1.59 -3.06
CA THR A 245 9.01 -1.38 -1.91
C THR A 245 7.58 -1.66 -2.36
N ALA A 246 7.03 -2.78 -1.90
CA ALA A 246 5.66 -3.18 -2.15
C ALA A 246 4.69 -2.55 -1.16
N TYR A 247 3.54 -2.14 -1.67
CA TYR A 247 2.51 -1.45 -0.88
C TYR A 247 1.08 -1.91 -1.21
N ALA A 248 0.90 -2.71 -2.25
CA ALA A 248 -0.35 -3.41 -2.52
C ALA A 248 -0.07 -4.80 -3.08
N TYR A 249 -1.04 -5.70 -2.93
CA TYR A 249 -1.02 -7.02 -3.54
C TYR A 249 -2.37 -7.33 -4.21
N TYR A 250 -2.35 -8.31 -5.09
CA TYR A 250 -3.51 -8.84 -5.78
C TYR A 250 -3.36 -10.35 -5.89
N GLU A 251 -4.43 -11.09 -5.61
CA GLU A 251 -4.50 -12.54 -5.80
C GLU A 251 -5.69 -12.86 -6.70
N LEU A 252 -5.43 -13.41 -7.88
CA LEU A 252 -6.47 -13.90 -8.76
C LEU A 252 -7.15 -15.12 -8.14
N ALA A 253 -8.42 -15.35 -8.48
CA ALA A 253 -9.11 -16.60 -8.16
C ALA A 253 -8.39 -17.85 -8.69
N SER A 254 -7.58 -17.71 -9.75
CA SER A 254 -6.69 -18.77 -10.28
C SER A 254 -5.49 -19.09 -9.37
N GLY A 255 -5.21 -18.27 -8.36
CA GLY A 255 -4.06 -18.37 -7.45
C GLY A 255 -2.82 -17.60 -7.90
N GLU A 256 -2.85 -16.96 -9.07
CA GLU A 256 -1.80 -16.06 -9.53
C GLU A 256 -1.74 -14.79 -8.66
N ARG A 257 -0.53 -14.33 -8.36
CA ARG A 257 -0.30 -13.28 -7.35
C ARG A 257 0.59 -12.18 -7.88
N TYR A 258 0.26 -10.95 -7.53
CA TYR A 258 1.00 -9.77 -7.96
C TYR A 258 1.22 -8.79 -6.81
N TYR A 259 2.26 -7.99 -6.95
CA TYR A 259 2.50 -6.82 -6.12
C TYR A 259 2.40 -5.54 -6.94
N LYS A 260 1.91 -4.47 -6.31
CA LYS A 260 2.16 -3.10 -6.77
C LYS A 260 3.31 -2.52 -5.95
N VAL A 261 4.31 -1.97 -6.64
CA VAL A 261 5.57 -1.56 -6.04
C VAL A 261 6.03 -0.18 -6.50
N HIS A 262 6.80 0.47 -5.63
CA HIS A 262 7.77 1.47 -6.03
C HIS A 262 9.07 0.75 -6.41
N ASP A 263 9.47 0.87 -7.67
CA ASP A 263 10.55 0.09 -8.26
C ASP A 263 11.95 0.69 -8.05
N ASN A 264 12.05 1.84 -7.38
CA ASN A 264 13.29 2.59 -7.19
C ASN A 264 14.02 3.00 -8.47
N TRP A 265 13.38 2.90 -9.64
CA TRP A 265 13.86 3.36 -10.95
C TRP A 265 12.93 4.43 -11.57
N GLY A 266 11.85 4.77 -10.90
CA GLY A 266 11.01 5.93 -11.20
C GLY A 266 9.55 5.58 -11.44
N ASN A 267 9.21 4.29 -11.40
CA ASN A 267 7.85 3.83 -11.44
C ASN A 267 7.33 3.56 -10.02
N THR A 268 6.32 4.31 -9.61
CA THR A 268 5.71 4.21 -8.28
C THR A 268 4.52 3.26 -8.24
N ASN A 269 4.08 2.73 -9.37
CA ASN A 269 2.90 1.87 -9.49
C ASN A 269 3.13 0.66 -10.38
N LYS A 270 4.37 0.16 -10.40
CA LYS A 270 4.73 -1.01 -11.20
C LYS A 270 4.04 -2.24 -10.63
N VAL A 271 3.34 -2.99 -11.49
CA VAL A 271 2.83 -4.32 -11.16
C VAL A 271 3.88 -5.37 -11.52
N ILE A 272 4.17 -6.27 -10.58
CA ILE A 272 5.11 -7.38 -10.77
C ILE A 272 4.51 -8.70 -10.26
N PRO A 273 4.84 -9.85 -10.86
CA PRO A 273 4.50 -11.15 -10.30
C PRO A 273 5.10 -11.34 -8.91
N ALA A 274 4.31 -11.84 -7.96
CA ALA A 274 4.78 -12.11 -6.60
C ALA A 274 5.78 -13.27 -6.54
N SER A 275 5.76 -14.17 -7.54
CA SER A 275 6.71 -15.28 -7.68
C SER A 275 8.16 -14.82 -7.81
N TRP A 276 8.40 -13.55 -8.20
CA TRP A 276 9.75 -13.00 -8.28
C TRP A 276 10.41 -12.78 -6.92
N GLY A 277 9.62 -12.65 -5.85
CA GLY A 277 10.09 -12.24 -4.53
C GLY A 277 10.63 -13.41 -3.69
N ASN A 278 11.89 -13.30 -3.27
CA ASN A 278 12.59 -14.33 -2.48
C ASN A 278 12.69 -14.02 -0.99
N GLY A 279 12.62 -12.74 -0.61
CA GLY A 279 12.75 -12.34 0.79
C GLY A 279 12.20 -10.94 1.02
N THR A 280 12.08 -10.55 2.28
CA THR A 280 11.51 -9.26 2.66
C THR A 280 12.32 -8.55 3.73
N VAL A 281 12.15 -7.24 3.82
CA VAL A 281 12.54 -6.42 4.97
C VAL A 281 11.36 -5.54 5.37
N SER A 282 11.10 -5.44 6.66
CA SER A 282 9.98 -4.67 7.22
C SER A 282 10.37 -4.08 8.56
N LEU A 283 9.73 -2.98 8.97
CA LEU A 283 9.83 -2.49 10.35
C LEU A 283 8.82 -3.25 11.24
N PRO A 284 8.77 -3.01 12.57
CA PRO A 284 7.73 -3.54 13.47
C PRO A 284 6.32 -2.99 13.21
#